data_AF-A0A7D4UER7-F1
#
_entry.id   AF-A0A7D4UER7-F1
#
_cell.length_a   1.000
_cell.length_b   1.000
_cell.length_c   1.000
_cell.angle_alpha   90.00
_cell.angle_beta   90.00
_cell.angle_gamma   90.00
#
_symmetry.space_group_name_H-M   'P 1'
#
loop_
_entity.id
_entity.type
_entity.pdbx_description
1 polymer ?
#
loop_
_entity_poly.entity_id
_entity_poly.type
_entity_poly.pdbx_seq_one_letter_code
_entity_poly.pdbx_strand_id
1 'polypeptide(L)'
;MILTPHISHQTAGIVWRMEIDPLTDTLFAEVRNEGEKQVGFTSVSLSSGKVNFSGLTTGERWLTGMEAAYNGVLLLHHYASPGSPTHKAIIAIDAQTGQALWSNYNLTFDHLSTAGPVVFDTRIQPRKLFTIDITTGATLGSYQPSVSQDVANDIVLPDMLSADSMESALPEKPYGNIVHQLWYNWYRIVSLHALKNNTLSQALYIFKGGQQVFTDLLHTGIQKLQPEAFVLHKHYLIYLKNKGELMVINLGN
;
A
#
# COMPACT_ATOMS: atom_id res chain seq x y z
N MET A 1 -16.70 22.31 7.38
CA MET A 1 -17.14 20.93 7.08
C MET A 1 -16.15 19.99 7.75
N ILE A 2 -16.63 19.04 8.55
CA ILE A 2 -15.79 18.03 9.20
C ILE A 2 -15.63 16.86 8.23
N LEU A 3 -14.41 16.35 8.05
CA LEU A 3 -14.17 15.16 7.23
C LEU A 3 -14.51 13.91 8.04
N THR A 4 -15.01 12.88 7.36
CA THR A 4 -15.24 11.55 7.94
C THR A 4 -14.49 10.51 7.11
N PRO A 5 -14.10 9.37 7.70
CA PRO A 5 -13.50 8.28 6.95
C PRO A 5 -14.42 7.83 5.81
N HIS A 6 -13.85 7.73 4.61
CA HIS A 6 -14.48 7.07 3.47
C HIS A 6 -14.39 5.55 3.61
N ILE A 7 -13.25 5.06 4.12
CA ILE A 7 -13.03 3.66 4.51
C ILE A 7 -12.43 3.64 5.92
N SER A 8 -12.96 2.74 6.75
CA SER A 8 -12.35 2.26 7.99
C SER A 8 -12.54 0.75 8.02
N HIS A 9 -11.44 0.00 7.89
CA HIS A 9 -11.47 -1.46 7.81
C HIS A 9 -10.46 -2.08 8.77
N GLN A 10 -10.97 -2.80 9.77
CA GLN A 10 -10.13 -3.56 10.69
C GLN A 10 -9.70 -4.87 10.04
N THR A 11 -8.39 -5.08 9.94
CA THR A 11 -7.82 -6.36 9.47
C THR A 11 -7.60 -7.33 10.62
N ALA A 12 -7.46 -8.62 10.30
CA ALA A 12 -7.24 -9.69 11.28
C ALA A 12 -5.80 -9.74 11.84
N GLY A 13 -4.92 -8.83 11.43
CA GLY A 13 -3.51 -8.83 11.80
C GLY A 13 -2.85 -7.48 11.56
N ILE A 14 -1.54 -7.49 11.33
CA ILE A 14 -0.77 -6.30 10.98
C ILE A 14 -0.72 -6.17 9.47
N VAL A 15 -1.11 -5.01 8.94
CA VAL A 15 -0.85 -4.65 7.54
C VAL A 15 0.66 -4.50 7.36
N TRP A 16 1.22 -5.40 6.59
CA TRP A 16 2.66 -5.51 6.33
C TRP A 16 3.08 -4.72 5.09
N ARG A 17 2.25 -4.76 4.04
CA ARG A 17 2.47 -4.06 2.78
C ARG A 17 1.12 -3.65 2.21
N MET A 18 1.10 -2.52 1.49
CA MET A 18 -0.03 -2.08 0.68
C MET A 18 0.41 -1.92 -0.77
N GLU A 19 -0.50 -2.15 -1.69
CA GLU A 19 -0.31 -1.92 -3.12
C GLU A 19 -1.56 -1.25 -3.70
N ILE A 20 -1.39 -0.28 -4.58
CA ILE A 20 -2.50 0.41 -5.23
C ILE A 20 -2.44 0.11 -6.72
N ASP A 21 -3.56 -0.36 -7.28
CA ASP A 21 -3.76 -0.39 -8.72
C ASP A 21 -4.34 0.96 -9.17
N PRO A 22 -3.55 1.83 -9.82
CA PRO A 22 -3.99 3.18 -10.20
C PRO A 22 -5.05 3.18 -11.30
N LEU A 23 -5.17 2.09 -12.07
CA LEU A 23 -6.12 1.97 -13.17
C LEU A 23 -7.55 1.69 -12.68
N THR A 24 -7.68 0.90 -11.62
CA THR A 24 -9.00 0.51 -11.07
C THR A 24 -9.31 1.18 -9.73
N ASP A 25 -8.39 1.98 -9.19
CA ASP A 25 -8.47 2.57 -7.86
C ASP A 25 -8.76 1.52 -6.79
N THR A 26 -8.03 0.40 -6.88
CA THR A 26 -8.11 -0.70 -5.91
C THR A 26 -6.89 -0.66 -5.00
N LEU A 27 -7.12 -0.64 -3.70
CA LEU A 27 -6.10 -0.79 -2.68
C LEU A 27 -6.07 -2.24 -2.18
N PHE A 28 -4.89 -2.83 -2.20
CA PHE A 28 -4.60 -4.13 -1.62
C PHE A 28 -3.79 -3.97 -0.35
N ALA A 29 -4.04 -4.85 0.61
CA ALA A 29 -3.25 -4.97 1.83
C ALA A 29 -2.84 -6.43 2.05
N GLU A 30 -1.54 -6.64 2.24
CA GLU A 30 -0.98 -7.87 2.78
C GLU A 30 -0.99 -7.78 4.30
N VAL A 31 -1.68 -8.71 4.94
CA VAL A 31 -1.91 -8.75 6.38
C VAL A 31 -1.21 -9.97 6.94
N ARG A 32 -0.31 -9.78 7.92
CA ARG A 32 0.41 -10.86 8.59
C ARG A 32 -0.08 -11.04 10.02
N ASN A 33 -0.36 -12.29 10.37
CA ASN A 33 -0.59 -12.74 11.73
C ASN A 33 0.58 -13.65 12.15
N GLU A 34 1.48 -13.13 12.98
CA GLU A 34 2.65 -13.86 13.45
C GLU A 34 2.30 -15.04 14.34
N GLY A 35 1.26 -14.90 15.19
CA GLY A 35 0.81 -15.96 16.10
C GLY A 35 0.34 -17.20 15.36
N GLU A 36 -0.38 -17.00 14.25
CA GLU A 36 -0.91 -18.08 13.41
C GLU A 36 0.03 -18.47 12.26
N LYS A 37 1.13 -17.72 12.06
CA LYS A 37 2.02 -17.82 10.89
C LYS A 37 1.22 -17.85 9.58
N GLN A 38 0.34 -16.87 9.44
CA GLN A 38 -0.55 -16.75 8.29
C GLN A 38 -0.44 -15.38 7.64
N VAL A 39 -0.45 -15.37 6.31
CA VAL A 39 -0.66 -14.18 5.48
C VAL A 39 -2.07 -14.21 4.92
N GLY A 40 -2.72 -13.05 4.97
CA GLY A 40 -4.01 -12.80 4.35
C GLY A 40 -3.93 -11.59 3.43
N PHE A 41 -4.75 -11.57 2.40
CA PHE A 41 -4.86 -10.46 1.46
C PHE A 41 -6.25 -9.84 1.55
N THR A 42 -6.29 -8.52 1.49
CA THR A 42 -7.52 -7.72 1.49
C THR A 42 -7.51 -6.83 0.27
N SER A 43 -8.67 -6.67 -0.37
CA SER A 43 -8.88 -5.73 -1.46
C SER A 43 -10.01 -4.77 -1.11
N VAL A 44 -9.79 -3.49 -1.36
CA VAL A 44 -10.76 -2.41 -1.14
C VAL A 44 -10.82 -1.51 -2.36
N SER A 45 -12.02 -1.23 -2.85
CA SER A 45 -12.25 -0.22 -3.89
C SER A 45 -12.21 1.18 -3.25
N LEU A 46 -11.24 2.01 -3.64
CA LEU A 46 -11.13 3.39 -3.18
C LEU A 46 -12.28 4.26 -3.71
N SER A 47 -12.80 3.95 -4.90
CA SER A 47 -13.90 4.68 -5.52
C SER A 47 -15.25 4.47 -4.83
N SER A 48 -15.55 3.24 -4.43
CA SER A 48 -16.84 2.90 -3.81
C SER A 48 -16.79 2.81 -2.27
N GLY A 49 -15.59 2.74 -1.68
CA GLY A 49 -15.39 2.47 -0.26
C GLY A 49 -15.66 1.02 0.14
N LYS A 50 -15.95 0.13 -0.83
CA LYS A 50 -16.33 -1.25 -0.58
C LYS A 50 -15.09 -2.14 -0.39
N VAL A 51 -15.12 -2.97 0.64
CA VAL A 51 -14.20 -4.11 0.78
C VAL A 51 -14.66 -5.21 -0.18
N ASN A 52 -13.83 -5.54 -1.17
CA ASN A 52 -14.12 -6.56 -2.17
C ASN A 52 -13.98 -7.96 -1.55
N PHE A 53 -12.85 -8.19 -0.88
CA PHE A 53 -12.58 -9.37 -0.07
C PHE A 53 -11.61 -9.03 1.06
N SER A 54 -11.57 -9.84 2.11
CA SER A 54 -10.66 -9.69 3.24
C SER A 54 -10.24 -11.05 3.77
N GLY A 55 -8.96 -11.19 4.13
CA GLY A 55 -8.42 -12.43 4.69
C GLY A 55 -8.26 -13.57 3.69
N LEU A 56 -8.16 -13.27 2.38
CA LEU A 56 -7.85 -14.26 1.36
C LEU A 56 -6.50 -14.91 1.66
N THR A 57 -6.42 -16.23 1.66
CA THR A 57 -5.18 -16.98 1.88
C THR A 57 -4.84 -17.87 0.70
N THR A 58 -3.57 -18.23 0.57
CA THR A 58 -3.07 -19.21 -0.39
C THR A 58 -2.67 -20.50 0.32
N GLY A 59 -2.35 -21.55 -0.44
CA GLY A 59 -1.84 -22.81 0.12
C GLY A 59 -0.53 -22.62 0.90
N GLU A 60 0.31 -21.68 0.48
CA GLU A 60 1.57 -21.32 1.15
C GLU A 60 1.32 -20.25 2.22
N ARG A 61 0.86 -20.72 3.40
CA ARG A 61 0.33 -19.89 4.49
C ARG A 61 1.19 -18.69 4.90
N TRP A 62 2.49 -18.85 5.10
CA TRP A 62 3.38 -17.76 5.57
C TRP A 62 4.33 -17.27 4.47
N LEU A 63 4.62 -18.16 3.51
CA LEU A 63 5.63 -17.97 2.48
C LEU A 63 5.01 -17.45 1.18
N THR A 64 4.00 -16.58 1.29
CA THR A 64 3.41 -15.84 0.17
C THR A 64 3.53 -14.35 0.45
N GLY A 65 3.68 -13.55 -0.61
CA GLY A 65 3.65 -12.09 -0.55
C GLY A 65 3.11 -11.49 -1.85
N MET A 66 2.87 -10.18 -1.84
CA MET A 66 2.47 -9.43 -3.04
C MET A 66 3.68 -9.14 -3.93
N GLU A 67 3.49 -9.19 -5.25
CA GLU A 67 4.43 -8.65 -6.24
C GLU A 67 3.98 -7.26 -6.69
N ALA A 68 2.78 -7.19 -7.27
CA ALA A 68 2.25 -6.00 -7.90
C ALA A 68 0.73 -6.06 -8.05
N ALA A 69 0.09 -4.90 -8.23
CA ALA A 69 -1.32 -4.77 -8.57
C ALA A 69 -1.46 -4.02 -9.90
N TYR A 70 -2.24 -4.55 -10.85
CA TYR A 70 -2.40 -3.92 -12.15
C TYR A 70 -3.71 -4.36 -12.82
N ASN A 71 -4.47 -3.39 -13.35
CA ASN A 71 -5.67 -3.62 -14.15
C ASN A 71 -6.67 -4.63 -13.55
N GLY A 72 -6.96 -4.50 -12.25
CA GLY A 72 -7.92 -5.32 -11.53
C GLY A 72 -7.38 -6.69 -11.09
N VAL A 73 -6.06 -6.90 -11.14
CA VAL A 73 -5.43 -8.16 -10.74
C VAL A 73 -4.32 -7.90 -9.73
N LEU A 74 -4.32 -8.66 -8.63
CA LEU A 74 -3.21 -8.75 -7.70
C LEU A 74 -2.32 -9.94 -8.07
N LEU A 75 -1.03 -9.68 -8.27
CA LEU A 75 -0.02 -10.71 -8.43
C LEU A 75 0.62 -11.04 -7.08
N LEU A 76 0.66 -12.32 -6.76
CA LEU A 76 1.33 -12.87 -5.60
C LEU A 76 2.52 -13.73 -6.03
N HIS A 77 3.51 -13.85 -5.15
CA HIS A 77 4.61 -14.80 -5.25
C HIS A 77 4.65 -15.72 -4.05
N HIS A 78 5.41 -16.81 -4.18
CA HIS A 78 5.90 -17.60 -3.07
C HIS A 78 7.37 -17.31 -2.78
N TYR A 79 7.77 -17.39 -1.51
CA TYR A 79 9.18 -17.40 -1.16
C TYR A 79 9.79 -18.78 -1.41
N ALA A 80 11.04 -18.82 -1.88
CA ALA A 80 11.73 -20.08 -2.15
C ALA A 80 11.85 -20.95 -0.90
N SER A 81 12.17 -20.33 0.24
CA SER A 81 12.28 -20.94 1.57
C SER A 81 12.12 -19.86 2.66
N PRO A 82 11.87 -20.25 3.93
CA PRO A 82 11.88 -19.31 5.05
C PRO A 82 13.20 -18.53 5.11
N GLY A 83 13.12 -17.20 5.11
CA GLY A 83 14.28 -16.30 5.19
C GLY A 83 15.02 -16.05 3.86
N SER A 84 14.58 -16.66 2.75
CA SER A 84 15.09 -16.33 1.43
C SER A 84 14.29 -15.17 0.82
N PRO A 85 14.95 -14.12 0.28
CA PRO A 85 14.28 -13.07 -0.48
C PRO A 85 13.94 -13.52 -1.91
N THR A 86 14.28 -14.75 -2.29
CA THR A 86 14.06 -15.23 -3.66
C THR A 86 12.58 -15.54 -3.85
N HIS A 87 11.95 -14.81 -4.76
CA HIS A 87 10.57 -15.02 -5.17
C HIS A 87 10.49 -16.08 -6.27
N LYS A 88 9.47 -16.94 -6.18
CA LYS A 88 9.12 -17.95 -7.17
C LYS A 88 7.62 -17.97 -7.36
N ALA A 89 7.20 -18.46 -8.51
CA ALA A 89 5.80 -18.53 -8.91
C ALA A 89 5.15 -17.15 -9.08
N ILE A 90 4.13 -17.12 -9.92
CA ILE A 90 3.20 -16.00 -10.00
C ILE A 90 1.80 -16.59 -9.86
N ILE A 91 0.99 -15.97 -9.01
CA ILE A 91 -0.42 -16.30 -8.83
C ILE A 91 -1.20 -15.01 -9.06
N ALA A 92 -2.10 -15.03 -10.03
CA ALA A 92 -2.98 -13.91 -10.33
C ALA A 92 -4.31 -14.07 -9.60
N ILE A 93 -4.70 -13.05 -8.86
CA ILE A 93 -5.94 -12.98 -8.09
C ILE A 93 -6.81 -11.85 -8.64
N ASP A 94 -8.07 -12.14 -8.92
CA ASP A 94 -9.05 -11.14 -9.29
C ASP A 94 -9.35 -10.18 -8.12
N ALA A 95 -9.25 -8.88 -8.37
CA ALA A 95 -9.42 -7.84 -7.37
C ALA A 95 -10.81 -7.81 -6.73
N GLN A 96 -11.84 -8.21 -7.47
CA GLN A 96 -13.24 -8.05 -7.06
C GLN A 96 -13.73 -9.24 -6.25
N THR A 97 -13.29 -10.44 -6.62
CA THR A 97 -13.80 -11.70 -6.07
C THR A 97 -12.80 -12.41 -5.17
N GLY A 98 -11.51 -12.09 -5.27
CA GLY A 98 -10.44 -12.81 -4.59
C GLY A 98 -10.18 -14.21 -5.17
N GLN A 99 -10.79 -14.55 -6.32
CA GLN A 99 -10.58 -15.83 -6.97
C GLN A 99 -9.24 -15.86 -7.71
N ALA A 100 -8.58 -17.02 -7.70
CA ALA A 100 -7.40 -17.22 -8.53
C ALA A 100 -7.79 -17.31 -10.01
N LEU A 101 -7.17 -16.46 -10.83
CA LEU A 101 -7.34 -16.45 -12.28
C LEU A 101 -6.44 -17.50 -12.94
N TRP A 102 -5.17 -17.50 -12.56
CA TRP A 102 -4.17 -18.45 -13.03
C TRP A 102 -2.97 -18.48 -12.09
N SER A 103 -2.13 -19.51 -12.22
CA SER A 103 -0.84 -19.57 -11.56
C SER A 103 0.21 -20.21 -12.46
N ASN A 104 1.47 -19.79 -12.30
CA ASN A 104 2.60 -20.40 -12.97
C ASN A 104 3.80 -20.45 -12.03
N TYR A 105 4.20 -21.66 -11.64
CA TYR A 105 5.26 -21.90 -10.65
C TYR A 105 6.68 -21.80 -11.21
N ASN A 106 6.84 -21.65 -12.52
CA ASN A 106 8.14 -21.51 -13.18
C ASN A 106 8.50 -20.06 -13.49
N LEU A 107 7.51 -19.15 -13.46
CA LEU A 107 7.72 -17.73 -13.71
C LEU A 107 8.08 -16.99 -12.44
N THR A 108 8.91 -15.97 -12.61
CA THR A 108 9.21 -14.96 -11.59
C THR A 108 8.95 -13.58 -12.18
N PHE A 109 8.29 -12.73 -11.38
CA PHE A 109 8.02 -11.34 -11.71
C PHE A 109 9.33 -10.52 -11.67
N ASP A 110 9.47 -9.59 -12.61
CA ASP A 110 10.59 -8.63 -12.61
C ASP A 110 10.10 -7.21 -12.29
N HIS A 111 9.20 -6.68 -13.11
CA HIS A 111 8.60 -5.37 -12.92
C HIS A 111 7.27 -5.26 -13.69
N LEU A 112 6.50 -4.20 -13.40
CA LEU A 112 5.34 -3.81 -14.20
C LEU A 112 5.78 -2.84 -15.29
N SER A 113 5.31 -3.08 -16.51
CA SER A 113 5.44 -2.14 -17.63
C SER A 113 4.07 -1.72 -18.12
N THR A 114 4.01 -0.68 -18.96
CA THR A 114 2.78 -0.27 -19.66
C THR A 114 2.19 -1.36 -20.56
N ALA A 115 2.97 -2.37 -20.94
CA ALA A 115 2.52 -3.53 -21.72
C ALA A 115 2.07 -4.72 -20.85
N GLY A 116 2.06 -4.56 -19.52
CA GLY A 116 1.73 -5.60 -18.55
C GLY A 116 2.96 -6.10 -17.75
N PRO A 117 2.77 -7.15 -16.92
CA PRO A 117 3.84 -7.73 -16.12
C PRO A 117 4.97 -8.28 -16.98
N VAL A 118 6.19 -7.88 -16.65
CA VAL A 118 7.42 -8.42 -17.22
C VAL A 118 7.91 -9.54 -16.32
N VAL A 119 8.16 -10.70 -16.92
CA VAL A 119 8.49 -11.94 -16.22
C VAL A 119 9.61 -12.68 -16.93
N PHE A 120 10.13 -13.72 -16.28
CA PHE A 120 11.06 -14.68 -16.88
C PHE A 120 10.81 -16.08 -16.34
N ASP A 121 11.17 -17.08 -17.14
CA ASP A 121 11.17 -18.47 -16.71
C ASP A 121 12.50 -18.81 -16.03
N THR A 122 12.41 -19.22 -14.77
CA THR A 122 13.58 -19.56 -13.92
C THR A 122 14.39 -20.75 -14.44
N ARG A 123 13.81 -21.58 -15.32
CA ARG A 123 14.45 -22.76 -15.90
C ARG A 123 15.31 -22.44 -17.13
N ILE A 124 15.15 -21.26 -17.71
CA ILE A 124 15.81 -20.87 -18.96
C ILE A 124 17.04 -20.01 -18.67
N GLN A 125 18.18 -20.40 -19.24
CA GLN A 125 19.43 -19.63 -19.18
C GLN A 125 19.97 -19.37 -20.60
N PRO A 126 20.49 -18.17 -20.90
CA PRO A 126 20.44 -16.98 -20.05
C PRO A 126 19.00 -16.48 -19.82
N ARG A 127 18.80 -15.70 -18.76
CA ARG A 127 17.51 -15.06 -18.42
C ARG A 127 16.95 -14.30 -19.63
N LYS A 128 15.70 -14.61 -20.00
CA LYS A 128 14.97 -13.92 -21.08
C LYS A 128 13.69 -13.31 -20.54
N LEU A 129 13.57 -11.98 -20.67
CA LEU A 129 12.38 -11.24 -20.25
C LEU A 129 11.31 -11.24 -21.33
N PHE A 130 10.07 -11.43 -20.92
CA PHE A 130 8.90 -11.34 -21.77
C PHE A 130 7.71 -10.78 -20.99
N THR A 131 6.71 -10.26 -21.71
CA THR A 131 5.47 -9.78 -21.11
C THR A 131 4.40 -10.86 -21.14
N ILE A 132 3.51 -10.81 -20.16
CA ILE A 132 2.33 -11.68 -20.08
C ILE A 132 1.06 -10.86 -19.97
N ASP A 133 -0.04 -11.42 -20.46
CA ASP A 133 -1.37 -10.92 -20.19
C ASP A 133 -1.71 -11.19 -18.72
N ILE A 134 -2.08 -10.14 -17.99
CA ILE A 134 -2.26 -10.26 -16.53
C ILE A 134 -3.48 -11.08 -16.14
N THR A 135 -4.51 -11.14 -16.98
CA THR A 135 -5.77 -11.84 -16.68
C THR A 135 -5.69 -13.32 -17.03
N THR A 136 -4.90 -13.69 -18.04
CA THR A 136 -4.84 -15.07 -18.56
C THR A 136 -3.50 -15.77 -18.34
N GLY A 137 -2.42 -15.01 -18.10
CA GLY A 137 -1.06 -15.54 -17.98
C GLY A 137 -0.42 -15.91 -19.32
N ALA A 138 -1.09 -15.63 -20.45
CA ALA A 138 -0.57 -15.91 -21.78
C ALA A 138 0.64 -15.02 -22.11
N THR A 139 1.65 -15.56 -22.78
CA THR A 139 2.81 -14.78 -23.25
C THR A 139 2.39 -13.84 -24.39
N LEU A 140 2.67 -12.55 -24.23
CA LEU A 140 2.39 -11.52 -25.24
C LEU A 140 3.57 -11.32 -26.21
N GLY A 141 4.80 -11.48 -25.72
CA GLY A 141 6.00 -11.36 -26.55
C GLY A 141 7.24 -11.03 -25.73
N SER A 142 8.40 -10.96 -26.39
CA SER A 142 9.64 -10.53 -25.75
C SER A 142 9.52 -9.09 -25.24
N TYR A 143 10.05 -8.82 -24.05
CA TYR A 143 10.04 -7.48 -23.48
C TYR A 143 11.04 -6.58 -24.24
N GLN A 144 10.59 -5.39 -24.61
CA GLN A 144 11.38 -4.38 -25.31
C GLN A 144 11.41 -3.07 -24.51
N PRO A 145 12.51 -2.77 -23.79
CA PRO A 145 12.61 -1.58 -22.94
C PRO A 145 12.40 -0.26 -23.70
N SER A 146 12.72 -0.22 -25.00
CA SER A 146 12.56 0.98 -25.83
C SER A 146 11.10 1.33 -26.14
N VAL A 147 10.16 0.40 -25.91
CA VAL A 147 8.73 0.56 -26.24
C VAL A 147 7.87 0.55 -24.98
N SER A 148 8.23 -0.27 -24.00
CA SER A 148 7.46 -0.46 -22.78
C SER A 148 8.08 0.32 -21.62
N GLN A 149 7.45 1.44 -21.25
CA GLN A 149 7.84 2.27 -20.13
C GLN A 149 7.33 1.70 -18.80
N ASP A 150 7.88 2.23 -17.70
CA ASP A 150 7.36 1.97 -16.37
C ASP A 150 5.94 2.53 -16.21
N VAL A 151 5.14 1.88 -15.38
CA VAL A 151 3.80 2.36 -15.03
C VAL A 151 3.95 3.55 -14.09
N ALA A 152 3.31 4.68 -14.43
CA ALA A 152 3.26 5.84 -13.55
C ALA A 152 2.55 5.48 -12.24
N ASN A 153 3.11 5.95 -11.12
CA ASN A 153 2.51 5.80 -9.80
C ASN A 153 2.06 7.17 -9.30
N ASP A 154 0.76 7.31 -9.00
CA ASP A 154 0.15 8.56 -8.52
C ASP A 154 0.25 8.71 -6.99
N ILE A 155 1.09 7.90 -6.33
CA ILE A 155 1.35 8.00 -4.89
C ILE A 155 2.27 9.19 -4.61
N VAL A 156 1.78 10.09 -3.77
CA VAL A 156 2.53 11.22 -3.22
C VAL A 156 2.81 10.96 -1.73
N LEU A 157 4.09 11.02 -1.37
CA LEU A 157 4.55 10.90 0.01
C LEU A 157 4.60 12.28 0.68
N PRO A 158 4.37 12.38 2.00
CA PRO A 158 4.55 13.63 2.72
C PRO A 158 6.02 14.04 2.79
N ASP A 159 6.26 15.35 2.76
CA ASP A 159 7.55 15.94 3.07
C ASP A 159 7.87 15.76 4.56
N MET A 160 9.12 15.44 4.86
CA MET A 160 9.64 15.43 6.22
C MET A 160 10.30 16.78 6.53
N LEU A 161 9.67 17.55 7.41
CA LEU A 161 10.07 18.91 7.76
C LEU A 161 10.50 19.00 9.22
N SER A 162 11.35 19.99 9.50
CA SER A 162 11.67 20.39 10.88
C SER A 162 10.53 21.22 11.46
N ALA A 163 10.14 20.97 12.72
CA ALA A 163 9.11 21.78 13.37
C ALA A 163 9.52 23.25 13.49
N ASP A 164 10.83 23.53 13.60
CA ASP A 164 11.36 24.90 13.69
C ASP A 164 11.26 25.66 12.34
N SER A 165 11.19 24.93 11.22
CA SER A 165 10.98 25.52 9.89
C SER A 165 9.51 25.77 9.54
N MET A 166 8.59 25.41 10.43
CA MET A 166 7.16 25.56 10.18
C MET A 166 6.71 27.02 10.37
N GLU A 167 6.29 27.66 9.29
CA GLU A 167 5.70 29.01 9.34
C GLU A 167 4.34 29.04 10.05
N SER A 168 3.64 27.91 10.07
CA SER A 168 2.32 27.79 10.66
C SER A 168 2.32 27.06 11.98
N ALA A 169 1.43 27.48 12.88
CA ALA A 169 1.21 26.81 14.15
C ALA A 169 0.86 25.31 13.97
N LEU A 170 1.54 24.48 14.75
CA LEU A 170 1.28 23.04 14.88
C LEU A 170 0.29 22.79 16.02
N PRO A 171 -0.60 21.80 15.89
CA PRO A 171 -1.59 21.49 16.94
C PRO A 171 -0.94 20.98 18.23
N GLU A 172 0.25 20.37 18.14
CA GLU A 172 1.02 19.89 19.28
C GLU A 172 2.52 20.10 19.05
N LYS A 173 3.30 20.08 20.14
CA LYS A 173 4.76 20.13 20.08
C LYS A 173 5.31 18.80 19.55
N PRO A 174 6.00 18.78 18.40
CA PRO A 174 6.55 17.55 17.86
C PRO A 174 7.69 17.02 18.71
N TYR A 175 7.68 15.72 18.99
CA TYR A 175 8.80 15.00 19.54
C TYR A 175 9.83 14.71 18.44
N GLY A 176 11.11 14.97 18.71
CA GLY A 176 12.19 14.76 17.74
C GLY A 176 12.29 15.82 16.65
N ASN A 177 11.54 16.93 16.75
CA ASN A 177 11.54 18.03 15.76
C ASN A 177 11.18 17.60 14.34
N ILE A 178 10.36 16.54 14.18
CA ILE A 178 9.97 15.99 12.87
C ILE A 178 8.46 16.13 12.68
N VAL A 179 8.08 16.61 11.50
CA VAL A 179 6.70 16.73 11.04
C VAL A 179 6.59 16.18 9.62
N HIS A 180 5.62 15.34 9.36
CA HIS A 180 5.25 14.92 8.00
C HIS A 180 4.13 15.82 7.50
N GLN A 181 4.34 16.50 6.37
CA GLN A 181 3.36 17.41 5.80
C GLN A 181 3.11 17.11 4.33
N LEU A 182 1.86 17.24 3.92
CA LEU A 182 1.46 17.24 2.51
C LEU A 182 0.39 18.29 2.28
N TRP A 183 0.48 18.99 1.15
CA TRP A 183 -0.56 19.89 0.67
C TRP A 183 -1.35 19.23 -0.45
N TYR A 184 -2.67 19.30 -0.37
CA TYR A 184 -3.57 18.85 -1.42
C TYR A 184 -4.74 19.81 -1.56
N ASN A 185 -4.83 20.50 -2.70
CA ASN A 185 -5.79 21.59 -2.91
C ASN A 185 -5.72 22.62 -1.75
N TRP A 186 -6.81 22.77 -1.01
CA TRP A 186 -6.94 23.69 0.14
C TRP A 186 -6.68 23.01 1.48
N TYR A 187 -6.25 21.75 1.47
CA TYR A 187 -5.97 20.95 2.65
C TYR A 187 -4.48 20.94 2.98
N ARG A 188 -4.17 21.21 4.25
CA ARG A 188 -2.87 20.94 4.84
C ARG A 188 -3.00 19.69 5.71
N ILE A 189 -2.26 18.66 5.35
CA ILE A 189 -2.27 17.36 6.03
C ILE A 189 -0.98 17.27 6.81
N VAL A 190 -1.07 17.00 8.11
CA VAL A 190 0.07 17.01 9.02
C VAL A 190 0.02 15.76 9.88
N SER A 191 1.12 15.01 9.94
CA SER A 191 1.33 14.01 10.97
C SER A 191 2.58 14.33 11.77
N LEU A 192 2.49 14.17 13.09
CA LEU A 192 3.60 14.41 14.00
C LEU A 192 3.54 13.43 15.15
N HIS A 193 4.70 13.17 15.74
CA HIS A 193 4.81 12.44 16.99
C HIS A 193 4.75 13.43 18.15
N ALA A 194 4.04 13.08 19.22
CA ALA A 194 3.97 13.90 20.43
C ALA A 194 4.15 13.02 21.67
N LEU A 195 4.93 13.54 22.63
CA LEU A 195 5.14 12.91 23.93
C LEU A 195 4.15 13.50 24.94
N LYS A 196 3.18 12.69 25.38
CA LYS A 196 2.19 13.06 26.39
C LYS A 196 2.23 12.05 27.52
N ASN A 197 2.36 12.52 28.77
CA ASN A 197 2.42 11.65 29.96
C ASN A 197 3.42 10.48 29.79
N ASN A 198 4.62 10.80 29.29
CA ASN A 198 5.69 9.83 29.01
C ASN A 198 5.34 8.73 27.99
N THR A 199 4.25 8.90 27.25
CA THR A 199 3.84 8.00 26.17
C THR A 199 4.01 8.71 24.83
N LEU A 200 4.81 8.13 23.95
CA LEU A 200 4.98 8.62 22.60
C LEU A 200 3.81 8.12 21.74
N SER A 201 3.19 9.06 21.03
CA SER A 201 2.05 8.80 20.14
C SER A 201 2.25 9.54 18.83
N GLN A 202 1.57 9.09 17.79
CA GLN A 202 1.55 9.73 16.49
C GLN A 202 0.10 10.02 16.10
N ALA A 203 -0.14 11.24 15.66
CA ALA A 203 -1.45 11.69 15.24
C ALA A 203 -1.40 12.25 13.82
N LEU A 204 -2.56 12.28 13.19
CA LEU A 204 -2.82 12.89 11.90
C LEU A 204 -3.81 14.05 12.11
N TYR A 205 -3.58 15.16 11.43
CA TYR A 205 -4.40 16.36 11.45
C TYR A 205 -4.61 16.84 10.03
N ILE A 206 -5.85 17.23 9.72
CA ILE A 206 -6.16 17.85 8.43
C ILE A 206 -6.77 19.21 8.70
N PHE A 207 -6.21 20.22 8.05
CA PHE A 207 -6.67 21.60 8.13
C PHE A 207 -7.21 22.06 6.77
N LYS A 208 -8.26 22.87 6.77
CA LYS A 208 -8.78 23.57 5.58
C LYS A 208 -8.87 25.05 5.91
N GLY A 209 -8.13 25.90 5.20
CA GLY A 209 -8.10 27.34 5.47
C GLY A 209 -7.70 27.69 6.91
N GLY A 210 -6.77 26.93 7.50
CA GLY A 210 -6.30 27.09 8.89
C GLY A 210 -7.20 26.47 9.96
N GLN A 211 -8.43 26.08 9.66
CA GLN A 211 -9.31 25.38 10.59
C GLN A 211 -9.06 23.88 10.55
N GLN A 212 -8.89 23.24 11.71
CA GLN A 212 -8.83 21.77 11.79
C GLN A 212 -10.19 21.17 11.42
N VAL A 213 -10.21 20.28 10.43
CA VAL A 213 -11.40 19.60 9.91
C VAL A 213 -11.38 18.09 10.14
N PHE A 214 -10.23 17.54 10.56
CA PHE A 214 -10.05 16.14 10.91
C PHE A 214 -8.90 15.97 11.89
N THR A 215 -9.00 14.97 12.75
CA THR A 215 -7.88 14.47 13.54
C THR A 215 -8.07 12.98 13.81
N ASP A 216 -6.97 12.23 13.82
CA ASP A 216 -6.98 10.83 14.21
C ASP A 216 -5.69 10.43 14.91
N LEU A 217 -5.79 9.47 15.83
CA LEU A 217 -4.65 8.89 16.52
C LEU A 217 -4.18 7.67 15.72
N LEU A 218 -3.00 7.78 15.11
CA LEU A 218 -2.43 6.72 14.28
C LEU A 218 -1.87 5.61 15.13
N HIS A 219 -1.09 5.96 16.16
CA HIS A 219 -0.48 4.96 17.03
C HIS A 219 -0.15 5.55 18.41
N THR A 220 -0.14 4.69 19.42
CA THR A 220 0.24 5.03 20.80
C THR A 220 1.18 3.97 21.37
N GLY A 221 1.93 4.31 22.41
CA GLY A 221 2.94 3.41 22.98
C GLY A 221 4.12 3.17 22.04
N ILE A 222 4.45 4.16 21.23
CA ILE A 222 5.48 4.06 20.20
C ILE A 222 6.86 3.97 20.87
N GLN A 223 7.64 2.95 20.53
CA GLN A 223 9.01 2.80 21.04
C GLN A 223 10.05 3.56 20.19
N LYS A 224 9.77 3.77 18.90
CA LYS A 224 10.65 4.44 17.94
C LYS A 224 9.83 5.25 16.93
N LEU A 225 10.33 6.42 16.56
CA LEU A 225 9.71 7.28 15.54
C LEU A 225 9.46 6.52 14.24
N GLN A 226 8.28 6.74 13.65
CA GLN A 226 7.84 6.07 12.42
C GLN A 226 7.94 7.06 11.23
N PRO A 227 8.67 6.72 10.16
CA PRO A 227 8.98 7.67 9.07
C PRO A 227 7.84 7.87 8.06
N GLU A 228 6.86 6.97 7.98
CA GLU A 228 5.79 7.03 6.98
C GLU A 228 4.41 6.97 7.65
N ALA A 229 3.75 8.12 7.75
CA ALA A 229 2.50 8.26 8.46
C ALA A 229 1.27 7.96 7.59
N PHE A 230 1.32 8.39 6.33
CA PHE A 230 0.23 8.37 5.38
C PHE A 230 0.80 8.56 3.98
N VAL A 231 -0.02 8.23 2.97
CA VAL A 231 0.25 8.52 1.56
C VAL A 231 -0.98 9.13 0.92
N LEU A 232 -0.80 9.90 -0.14
CA LEU A 232 -1.90 10.39 -0.96
C LEU A 232 -1.89 9.65 -2.31
N HIS A 233 -3.03 9.11 -2.72
CA HIS A 233 -3.25 8.61 -4.08
C HIS A 233 -4.44 9.35 -4.68
N LYS A 234 -4.21 10.16 -5.72
CA LYS A 234 -5.22 11.08 -6.27
C LYS A 234 -5.79 11.98 -5.16
N HIS A 235 -7.08 11.85 -4.82
CA HIS A 235 -7.74 12.58 -3.73
C HIS A 235 -7.98 11.72 -2.46
N TYR A 236 -7.40 10.52 -2.40
CA TYR A 236 -7.52 9.59 -1.28
C TYR A 236 -6.29 9.69 -0.38
N LEU A 237 -6.50 10.16 0.85
CA LEU A 237 -5.50 10.09 1.91
C LEU A 237 -5.60 8.74 2.59
N ILE A 238 -4.53 7.94 2.51
CA ILE A 238 -4.49 6.56 2.97
C ILE A 238 -3.49 6.46 4.13
N TYR A 239 -3.91 5.85 5.23
CA TYR A 239 -3.04 5.62 6.39
C TYR A 239 -3.48 4.40 7.20
N LEU A 240 -2.63 3.99 8.14
CA LEU A 240 -2.90 2.87 9.05
C LEU A 240 -3.05 3.38 10.48
N LYS A 241 -4.01 2.81 11.21
CA LYS A 241 -4.10 2.96 12.67
C LYS A 241 -3.69 1.66 13.34
N ASN A 242 -2.82 1.80 14.34
CA ASN A 242 -2.24 0.70 15.12
C ASN A 242 -1.72 -0.45 14.24
N LYS A 243 -1.26 -0.11 13.03
CA LYS A 243 -0.80 -1.03 11.97
C LYS A 243 -1.84 -2.06 11.48
N GLY A 244 -3.06 -2.08 11.98
CA GLY A 244 -4.04 -3.14 11.70
C GLY A 244 -5.39 -2.63 11.16
N GLU A 245 -5.64 -1.33 11.25
CA GLU A 245 -6.85 -0.71 10.70
C GLU A 245 -6.47 0.17 9.51
N LEU A 246 -7.06 -0.14 8.36
CA LEU A 246 -6.89 0.61 7.13
C LEU A 246 -7.88 1.78 7.08
N MET A 247 -7.35 2.98 6.90
CA MET A 247 -8.12 4.22 6.86
C MET A 247 -7.94 4.93 5.53
N VAL A 248 -9.05 5.41 4.96
CA VAL A 248 -9.04 6.27 3.77
C VAL A 248 -9.95 7.47 4.00
N ILE A 249 -9.43 8.67 3.78
CA ILE A 249 -10.21 9.91 3.74
C ILE A 249 -10.31 10.36 2.28
N ASN A 250 -11.53 10.60 1.81
CA ASN A 250 -11.76 11.25 0.54
C ASN A 250 -11.69 12.78 0.75
N LEU A 251 -10.71 13.44 0.14
CA LEU A 251 -10.50 14.89 0.28
C LEU A 251 -11.36 15.71 -0.70
N GLY A 252 -12.05 15.05 -1.63
CA GLY A 252 -12.73 15.68 -2.76
C GLY A 252 -11.74 16.20 -3.81
N ASN A 253 -12.21 16.30 -5.05
CA ASN A 253 -11.44 16.96 -6.12
C ASN A 253 -11.38 18.47 -5.94
#